data_AF-A0A8T4FMG2-F1
#
_entry.id   AF-A0A8T4FMG2-F1
#
_cell.length_a   1.000
_cell.length_b   1.000
_cell.length_c   1.000
_cell.angle_alpha   90.00
_cell.angle_beta   90.00
_cell.angle_gamma   90.00
#
_symmetry.space_group_name_H-M   'P 1'
#
loop_
_entity.id
_entity.type
_entity.pdbx_description
1 polymer ?
#
loop_
_entity_poly.entity_id
_entity_poly.type
_entity_poly.pdbx_seq_one_letter_code
_entity_poly.pdbx_strand_id
1 'polypeptide(L)'
;MDSKMIYAIVAAAIIVVAGVAIFFALGNNSNSNSYEPAAYDDSDVRLRIYGNANGDDVIDDKDVKTIQKIIDDGISDWKTGYYFADANHDGRITSADIDVVNKFIKKESTKMWYENSFSTKDSYADGVNKRIDSYVNYPIGHKVGCEYLTVQFLCVLGVYDYFKATDATMANNYGDETYPGISSIPSMGQRNALDLQSLEQMYKDGKLDTVIMWSGGTSTMYLWDDAVKSGVADHLSFVMLTCQGKDCVNGVLMLAAMFGDQSLSDKYVKWYDSGMKKLNDISFYYYDENGAFVETKASPYFALDNGALYSADFKTLYAYMCA
;
A
#
# COMPACT_ATOMS: atom_id res chain seq x y z
N MET A 1 31.71 -3.69 -27.23
CA MET A 1 31.33 -2.34 -26.78
C MET A 1 32.58 -1.48 -26.85
N ASP A 2 32.55 -0.35 -27.54
CA ASP A 2 33.76 0.45 -27.76
C ASP A 2 34.22 1.06 -26.43
N SER A 3 35.53 1.06 -26.20
CA SER A 3 36.20 1.60 -25.02
C SER A 3 35.75 3.03 -24.68
N LYS A 4 35.52 3.87 -25.70
CA LYS A 4 35.00 5.24 -25.55
C LYS A 4 33.56 5.28 -25.02
N MET A 5 32.75 4.28 -25.35
CA MET A 5 31.37 4.16 -24.87
C MET A 5 31.33 3.70 -23.41
N ILE A 6 32.28 2.84 -23.00
CA ILE A 6 32.47 2.46 -21.58
C ILE A 6 32.89 3.68 -20.76
N TYR A 7 33.87 4.47 -21.21
CA TYR A 7 34.31 5.66 -20.50
C TYR A 7 33.22 6.74 -20.40
N ALA A 8 32.39 6.91 -21.43
CA ALA A 8 31.28 7.85 -21.41
C ALA A 8 30.19 7.44 -20.39
N ILE A 9 29.87 6.14 -20.30
CA ILE A 9 28.88 5.62 -19.34
C ILE A 9 29.40 5.75 -17.91
N VAL A 10 30.67 5.40 -17.66
CA VAL A 10 31.28 5.51 -16.33
C VAL A 10 31.41 6.99 -15.90
N ALA A 11 31.78 7.89 -16.81
CA ALA A 11 31.86 9.32 -16.52
C ALA A 11 30.48 9.94 -16.26
N ALA A 12 29.44 9.54 -17.01
CA ALA A 12 28.08 10.00 -16.79
C ALA A 12 27.52 9.52 -15.44
N ALA A 13 27.80 8.27 -15.05
CA ALA A 13 27.41 7.74 -13.74
C ALA A 13 28.07 8.50 -12.58
N ILE A 14 29.36 8.85 -12.68
CA ILE A 14 30.08 9.62 -11.65
C ILE A 14 29.54 11.05 -11.51
N ILE A 15 29.13 11.70 -12.61
CA ILE A 15 28.59 13.07 -12.58
C ILE A 15 27.19 13.10 -11.95
N VAL A 16 26.36 12.09 -12.16
CA VAL A 16 25.05 11.97 -11.50
C VAL A 16 25.21 11.78 -9.99
N VAL A 17 26.14 10.91 -9.55
CA VAL A 17 26.45 10.71 -8.13
C VAL A 17 26.99 11.99 -7.47
N ALA A 18 27.84 12.75 -8.14
CA ALA A 18 28.33 14.04 -7.64
C ALA A 18 27.24 15.13 -7.57
N GLY A 19 26.28 15.13 -8.51
CA GLY A 19 25.15 16.06 -8.51
C GLY A 19 24.18 15.83 -7.35
N VAL A 20 23.91 14.56 -7.00
CA VAL A 20 23.07 14.19 -5.87
C VAL A 20 23.76 14.51 -4.53
N ALA A 21 25.06 14.25 -4.40
CA ALA A 21 25.83 14.58 -3.20
C ALA A 21 25.88 16.10 -2.91
N ILE A 22 25.97 16.95 -3.94
CA ILE A 22 25.98 18.42 -3.79
C ILE A 22 24.61 18.96 -3.33
N PHE A 23 23.50 18.31 -3.72
CA PHE A 23 22.17 18.71 -3.26
C PHE A 23 22.00 18.52 -1.74
N PHE A 24 22.62 17.48 -1.16
CA PHE A 24 22.59 17.23 0.28
C PHE A 24 23.62 18.04 1.09
N ALA A 25 24.77 18.40 0.51
CA ALA A 25 25.81 19.17 1.23
C ALA A 25 25.42 20.63 1.51
N LEU A 26 24.44 21.19 0.79
CA LEU A 26 23.99 22.58 0.98
C LEU A 26 22.81 22.71 1.97
N GLY A 27 22.33 21.60 2.54
CA GLY A 27 21.09 21.56 3.31
C GLY A 27 21.18 20.84 4.65
N ASN A 28 22.20 21.05 5.50
CA ASN A 28 22.00 21.05 6.96
C ASN A 28 23.27 21.41 7.74
N ASN A 29 23.17 22.52 8.48
CA ASN A 29 24.09 22.91 9.53
C ASN A 29 23.33 22.83 10.86
N SER A 30 23.19 21.63 11.42
CA SER A 30 22.64 21.42 12.76
C SER A 30 22.89 19.99 13.25
N ASN A 31 23.46 19.88 14.45
CA ASN A 31 23.70 18.66 15.23
C ASN A 31 22.68 17.54 14.94
N SER A 32 23.07 16.56 14.12
CA SER A 32 22.27 15.37 13.86
C SER A 32 22.79 14.21 14.71
N ASN A 33 21.93 13.62 15.55
CA ASN A 33 22.05 12.20 15.86
C ASN A 33 22.26 11.48 14.51
N SER A 34 23.38 10.79 14.35
CA SER A 34 23.65 10.01 13.14
C SER A 34 22.56 8.96 13.00
N TYR A 35 21.70 9.10 11.99
CA TYR A 35 20.77 8.04 11.62
C TYR A 35 21.59 6.88 11.05
N GLU A 36 21.53 5.73 11.71
CA GLU A 36 22.17 4.50 11.28
C GLU A 36 21.06 3.50 10.87
N PRO A 37 20.89 3.22 9.56
CA PRO A 37 19.97 2.21 9.09
C PRO A 37 20.30 0.84 9.70
N ALA A 38 19.26 0.10 10.12
CA ALA A 38 19.37 -1.27 10.58
C ALA A 38 18.52 -2.19 9.69
N ALA A 39 19.00 -3.42 9.49
CA ALA A 39 18.22 -4.46 8.84
C ALA A 39 16.97 -4.79 9.66
N TYR A 40 15.87 -5.12 8.98
CA TYR A 40 14.59 -5.48 9.61
C TYR A 40 14.16 -6.90 9.25
N ASP A 41 13.21 -7.46 10.01
CA ASP A 41 12.46 -8.64 9.58
C ASP A 41 11.27 -8.19 8.71
N ASP A 42 11.12 -8.80 7.54
CA ASP A 42 10.01 -8.52 6.61
C ASP A 42 8.61 -8.71 7.25
N SER A 43 8.49 -9.45 8.35
CA SER A 43 7.23 -9.60 9.10
C SER A 43 6.83 -8.36 9.89
N ASP A 44 7.79 -7.48 10.18
CA ASP A 44 7.57 -6.28 11.00
C ASP A 44 7.23 -5.06 10.14
N VAL A 45 7.40 -5.15 8.81
CA VAL A 45 7.13 -4.07 7.87
C VAL A 45 5.65 -3.97 7.56
N ARG A 46 5.02 -2.86 7.99
CA ARG A 46 3.62 -2.57 7.66
C ARG A 46 3.47 -1.95 6.27
N LEU A 47 4.31 -0.98 5.94
CA LEU A 47 4.29 -0.27 4.65
C LEU A 47 5.11 -1.04 3.61
N ARG A 48 4.47 -1.95 2.88
CA ARG A 48 5.12 -2.87 1.93
C ARG A 48 5.23 -2.30 0.51
N ILE A 49 5.86 -1.13 0.41
CA ILE A 49 6.09 -0.40 -0.85
C ILE A 49 7.59 -0.42 -1.16
N TYR A 50 7.95 -0.77 -2.40
CA TYR A 50 9.33 -0.68 -2.87
C TYR A 50 9.74 0.79 -2.94
N GLY A 51 10.75 1.16 -2.15
CA GLY A 51 11.14 2.52 -1.80
C GLY A 51 11.14 2.78 -0.30
N ASN A 52 10.40 1.99 0.49
CA ASN A 52 10.50 1.97 1.95
C ASN A 52 11.70 1.12 2.39
N ALA A 53 12.90 1.62 2.13
CA ALA A 53 14.13 0.89 2.32
C ALA A 53 14.49 0.69 3.80
N ASN A 54 14.00 1.53 4.72
CA ASN A 54 14.26 1.36 6.15
C ASN A 54 13.19 0.55 6.90
N GLY A 55 12.09 0.20 6.23
CA GLY A 55 11.03 -0.64 6.77
C GLY A 55 10.09 0.05 7.76
N ASP A 56 10.14 1.40 7.88
CA ASP A 56 9.23 2.15 8.75
C ASP A 56 7.86 2.41 8.05
N ASP A 57 7.01 3.28 8.61
CA ASP A 57 5.66 3.53 8.07
C ASP A 57 5.59 4.75 7.14
N VAL A 58 6.73 5.28 6.72
CA VAL A 58 6.89 6.53 5.98
C VAL A 58 7.90 6.34 4.85
N ILE A 59 7.67 6.98 3.70
CA ILE A 59 8.71 7.10 2.65
C ILE A 59 9.32 8.49 2.75
N ASP A 60 10.56 8.58 3.24
CA ASP A 60 11.26 9.84 3.48
C ASP A 60 12.79 9.77 3.22
N ASP A 61 13.52 10.82 3.61
CA ASP A 61 14.98 10.89 3.44
C ASP A 61 15.75 9.78 4.17
N LYS A 62 15.14 9.10 5.14
CA LYS A 62 15.75 7.93 5.80
C LYS A 62 15.87 6.76 4.84
N ASP A 63 14.91 6.58 3.94
CA ASP A 63 14.98 5.54 2.90
C ASP A 63 16.10 5.80 1.91
N VAL A 64 16.24 7.06 1.48
CA VAL A 64 17.36 7.49 0.62
C VAL A 64 18.69 7.17 1.29
N LYS A 65 18.85 7.47 2.58
CA LYS A 65 20.06 7.16 3.35
C LYS A 65 20.30 5.67 3.49
N THR A 66 19.24 4.88 3.67
CA THR A 66 19.35 3.42 3.74
C THR A 66 19.81 2.83 2.41
N ILE A 67 19.23 3.26 1.29
CA ILE A 67 19.65 2.83 -0.05
C ILE A 67 21.11 3.23 -0.32
N GLN A 68 21.48 4.47 -0.01
CA GLN A 68 22.86 4.93 -0.17
C GLN A 68 23.84 4.08 0.64
N LYS A 69 23.50 3.73 1.88
CA LYS A 69 24.32 2.84 2.72
C LYS A 69 24.47 1.45 2.10
N ILE A 70 23.40 0.86 1.57
CA ILE A 70 23.44 -0.46 0.90
C ILE A 70 24.44 -0.43 -0.26
N ILE A 71 24.45 0.67 -1.03
CA ILE A 71 25.36 0.88 -2.16
C ILE A 71 26.80 1.06 -1.68
N ASP A 72 27.02 1.96 -0.71
CA ASP A 72 28.35 2.32 -0.21
C ASP A 72 29.05 1.14 0.48
N ASP A 73 28.29 0.39 1.30
CA ASP A 73 28.78 -0.78 2.02
C ASP A 73 28.83 -2.05 1.14
N GLY A 74 28.25 -2.00 -0.07
CA GLY A 74 28.21 -3.12 -1.00
C GLY A 74 27.42 -4.32 -0.47
N ILE A 75 26.30 -4.08 0.21
CA ILE A 75 25.50 -5.14 0.85
C ILE A 75 24.83 -6.01 -0.22
N SER A 76 25.39 -7.19 -0.46
CA SER A 76 24.90 -8.10 -1.50
C SER A 76 23.63 -8.87 -1.13
N ASP A 77 23.38 -9.07 0.17
CA ASP A 77 22.22 -9.81 0.70
C ASP A 77 21.11 -8.86 1.20
N TRP A 78 20.90 -7.75 0.51
CA TRP A 78 19.90 -6.74 0.89
C TRP A 78 18.47 -7.32 0.97
N LYS A 79 18.18 -8.43 0.30
CA LYS A 79 16.86 -9.08 0.30
C LYS A 79 16.46 -9.70 1.65
N THR A 80 17.39 -9.89 2.59
CA THR A 80 17.07 -10.48 3.90
C THR A 80 16.79 -9.43 4.98
N GLY A 81 17.07 -8.14 4.71
CA GLY A 81 16.92 -7.09 5.72
C GLY A 81 16.55 -5.70 5.18
N TYR A 82 16.45 -5.55 3.87
CA TYR A 82 16.12 -4.32 3.14
C TYR A 82 15.30 -4.66 1.88
N TYR A 83 14.40 -5.63 1.98
CA TYR A 83 13.68 -6.22 0.84
C TYR A 83 12.99 -5.19 -0.05
N PHE A 84 12.51 -4.09 0.54
CA PHE A 84 11.80 -3.02 -0.15
C PHE A 84 12.71 -1.89 -0.64
N ALA A 85 14.05 -2.06 -0.65
CA ALA A 85 14.97 -1.02 -1.12
C ALA A 85 15.03 -0.86 -2.66
N ASP A 86 14.60 -1.87 -3.42
CA ASP A 86 14.61 -1.91 -4.90
C ASP A 86 13.40 -1.13 -5.46
N ALA A 87 13.41 0.20 -5.28
CA ALA A 87 12.31 1.09 -5.60
C ALA A 87 11.91 1.09 -7.08
N ASN A 88 12.87 0.87 -7.99
CA ASN A 88 12.58 0.80 -9.43
C ASN A 88 12.17 -0.61 -9.90
N HIS A 89 12.28 -1.62 -9.02
CA HIS A 89 11.95 -3.04 -9.24
C HIS A 89 12.74 -3.67 -10.40
N ASP A 90 14.03 -3.33 -10.54
CA ASP A 90 14.90 -3.86 -11.60
C ASP A 90 15.76 -5.07 -11.15
N GLY A 91 15.68 -5.41 -9.86
CA GLY A 91 16.41 -6.50 -9.24
C GLY A 91 17.79 -6.12 -8.70
N ARG A 92 18.16 -4.83 -8.68
CA ARG A 92 19.43 -4.31 -8.18
C ARG A 92 19.23 -3.03 -7.39
N ILE A 93 20.00 -2.86 -6.30
CA ILE A 93 20.04 -1.61 -5.56
C ILE A 93 21.10 -0.68 -6.16
N THR A 94 20.66 0.45 -6.70
CA THR A 94 21.52 1.46 -7.35
C THR A 94 21.02 2.89 -7.06
N SER A 95 21.72 3.91 -7.57
CA SER A 95 21.25 5.30 -7.46
C SER A 95 19.91 5.55 -8.17
N ALA A 96 19.49 4.66 -9.09
CA ALA A 96 18.19 4.77 -9.73
C ALA A 96 17.04 4.57 -8.73
N ASP A 97 17.24 3.78 -7.67
CA ASP A 97 16.26 3.61 -6.59
C ASP A 97 16.11 4.87 -5.77
N ILE A 98 17.24 5.55 -5.48
CA ILE A 98 17.25 6.87 -4.83
C ILE A 98 16.46 7.89 -5.66
N ASP A 99 16.60 7.87 -6.99
CA ASP A 99 15.86 8.77 -7.87
C ASP A 99 14.34 8.51 -7.79
N VAL A 100 13.92 7.24 -7.69
CA VAL A 100 12.51 6.86 -7.53
C VAL A 100 11.96 7.28 -6.16
N VAL A 101 12.70 7.03 -5.07
CA VAL A 101 12.29 7.46 -3.71
C VAL A 101 12.17 8.98 -3.63
N ASN A 102 13.09 9.73 -4.24
CA ASN A 102 12.99 11.18 -4.31
C ASN A 102 11.75 11.66 -5.07
N LYS A 103 11.29 10.92 -6.10
CA LYS A 103 10.02 11.21 -6.76
C LYS A 103 8.84 10.97 -5.84
N PHE A 104 8.86 9.92 -5.01
CA PHE A 104 7.83 9.71 -3.99
C PHE A 104 7.76 10.89 -3.01
N ILE A 105 8.91 11.28 -2.43
CA ILE A 105 8.99 12.40 -1.48
C ILE A 105 8.46 13.71 -2.10
N LYS A 106 8.80 13.97 -3.37
CA LYS A 106 8.38 15.16 -4.11
C LYS A 106 6.99 15.07 -4.73
N LYS A 107 6.32 13.91 -4.61
CA LYS A 107 5.00 13.62 -5.21
C LYS A 107 5.01 13.74 -6.74
N GLU A 108 6.14 13.40 -7.35
CA GLU A 108 6.32 13.40 -8.80
C GLU A 108 5.79 12.10 -9.42
N SER A 109 5.28 12.19 -10.65
CA SER A 109 4.67 11.05 -11.31
C SER A 109 5.69 9.96 -11.63
N THR A 110 5.41 8.73 -11.19
CA THR A 110 6.24 7.55 -11.46
C THR A 110 5.44 6.26 -11.21
N LYS A 111 6.00 5.10 -11.57
CA LYS A 111 5.47 3.81 -11.09
C LYS A 111 5.90 3.62 -9.63
N MET A 112 4.94 3.24 -8.79
CA MET A 112 5.20 2.82 -7.41
C MET A 112 4.90 1.33 -7.31
N TRP A 113 5.95 0.53 -7.13
CA TRP A 113 5.83 -0.90 -6.91
C TRP A 113 5.50 -1.19 -5.45
N TYR A 114 4.69 -2.20 -5.21
CA TYR A 114 4.32 -2.64 -3.87
C TYR A 114 4.07 -4.14 -3.86
N GLU A 115 4.22 -4.76 -2.69
CA GLU A 115 3.80 -6.13 -2.49
C GLU A 115 2.28 -6.16 -2.31
N ASN A 116 1.58 -6.83 -3.24
CA ASN A 116 0.14 -6.95 -3.14
C ASN A 116 -0.28 -8.04 -2.15
N SER A 117 -1.53 -8.00 -1.70
CA SER A 117 -2.04 -8.92 -0.68
C SER A 117 -2.53 -10.27 -1.22
N PHE A 118 -2.17 -10.67 -2.44
CA PHE A 118 -2.40 -12.04 -2.90
C PHE A 118 -1.39 -13.03 -2.30
N SER A 119 -0.24 -12.56 -1.85
CA SER A 119 0.90 -13.39 -1.43
C SER A 119 0.82 -13.95 -0.01
N THR A 120 -0.24 -13.68 0.74
CA THR A 120 -0.27 -14.03 2.16
C THR A 120 -0.75 -15.47 2.36
N LYS A 121 0.23 -16.39 2.49
CA LYS A 121 0.29 -17.71 3.17
C LYS A 121 -0.85 -18.75 3.05
N ASP A 122 -2.07 -18.38 2.68
CA ASP A 122 -3.26 -19.23 2.80
C ASP A 122 -4.07 -19.35 1.50
N SER A 123 -3.54 -18.93 0.34
CA SER A 123 -4.26 -19.04 -0.93
C SER A 123 -3.48 -19.79 -2.01
N TYR A 124 -3.97 -21.01 -2.27
CA TYR A 124 -3.71 -21.92 -3.39
C TYR A 124 -2.51 -22.90 -3.34
N ALA A 125 -2.83 -24.12 -2.88
CA ALA A 125 -2.48 -25.45 -3.42
C ALA A 125 -1.02 -25.90 -3.65
N ASP A 126 0.00 -25.04 -3.64
CA ASP A 126 1.38 -25.44 -3.97
C ASP A 126 2.38 -25.31 -2.81
N GLY A 127 1.97 -24.76 -1.67
CA GLY A 127 2.81 -24.66 -0.46
C GLY A 127 4.01 -23.73 -0.63
N VAL A 128 4.02 -22.87 -1.66
CA VAL A 128 5.08 -21.87 -1.87
C VAL A 128 4.52 -20.49 -1.56
N ASN A 129 5.09 -19.83 -0.54
CA ASN A 129 4.84 -18.41 -0.29
C ASN A 129 5.40 -17.59 -1.46
N LYS A 130 4.58 -17.37 -2.49
CA LYS A 130 4.96 -16.54 -3.63
C LYS A 130 4.53 -15.10 -3.35
N ARG A 131 5.52 -14.22 -3.15
CA ARG A 131 5.32 -12.77 -3.18
C ARG A 131 4.86 -12.36 -4.57
N ILE A 132 3.84 -11.52 -4.63
CA ILE A 132 3.28 -11.01 -5.88
C ILE A 132 3.37 -9.49 -5.80
N ASP A 133 4.13 -8.93 -6.72
CA ASP A 133 4.34 -7.49 -6.80
C ASP A 133 3.41 -6.90 -7.85
N SER A 134 3.02 -5.65 -7.64
CA SER A 134 2.20 -4.88 -8.57
C SER A 134 2.64 -3.43 -8.53
N TYR A 135 2.14 -2.61 -9.45
CA TYR A 135 2.44 -1.19 -9.44
C TYR A 135 1.20 -0.34 -9.65
N VAL A 136 1.30 0.90 -9.20
CA VAL A 136 0.33 1.96 -9.47
C VAL A 136 1.01 3.15 -10.14
N ASN A 137 0.21 3.98 -10.80
CA ASN A 137 0.66 5.28 -11.28
C ASN A 137 0.62 6.24 -10.10
N TYR A 138 1.76 6.47 -9.45
CA TYR A 138 1.89 7.33 -8.28
C TYR A 138 2.02 8.81 -8.67
N PRO A 139 1.45 9.73 -7.88
CA PRO A 139 0.40 9.47 -6.89
C PRO A 139 -0.88 8.99 -7.60
N ILE A 140 -1.61 8.08 -6.96
CA ILE A 140 -2.91 7.64 -7.50
C ILE A 140 -3.91 8.79 -7.46
N GLY A 141 -4.91 8.74 -8.35
CA GLY A 141 -5.91 9.79 -8.44
C GLY A 141 -7.03 9.66 -7.40
N HIS A 142 -7.93 10.64 -7.39
CA HIS A 142 -8.99 10.78 -6.40
C HIS A 142 -10.36 10.33 -6.94
N LYS A 143 -10.43 9.71 -8.12
CA LYS A 143 -11.66 9.12 -8.65
C LYS A 143 -11.58 7.61 -8.53
N VAL A 144 -11.91 7.12 -7.35
CA VAL A 144 -11.66 5.75 -6.94
C VAL A 144 -12.90 4.89 -7.15
N GLY A 145 -12.74 3.83 -7.93
CA GLY A 145 -13.66 2.70 -7.97
C GLY A 145 -13.33 1.70 -6.87
N CYS A 146 -14.31 1.25 -6.10
CA CYS A 146 -14.11 0.25 -5.05
C CYS A 146 -14.91 -1.02 -5.35
N GLU A 147 -14.21 -2.15 -5.46
CA GLU A 147 -14.79 -3.49 -5.49
C GLU A 147 -15.06 -3.96 -4.05
N TYR A 148 -16.24 -4.52 -3.79
CA TYR A 148 -16.59 -5.13 -2.51
C TYR A 148 -16.35 -4.18 -1.32
N LEU A 149 -15.99 -4.72 -0.15
CA LEU A 149 -15.79 -3.97 1.09
C LEU A 149 -14.60 -2.99 1.07
N THR A 150 -13.88 -2.83 -0.06
CA THR A 150 -12.69 -1.96 -0.13
C THR A 150 -13.00 -0.47 0.05
N VAL A 151 -14.27 -0.04 -0.11
CA VAL A 151 -14.71 1.33 0.21
C VAL A 151 -14.43 1.71 1.67
N GLN A 152 -14.38 0.73 2.58
CA GLN A 152 -14.06 0.95 3.99
C GLN A 152 -12.67 1.58 4.18
N PHE A 153 -11.71 1.32 3.29
CA PHE A 153 -10.40 1.95 3.35
C PHE A 153 -10.50 3.46 3.15
N LEU A 154 -11.32 3.92 2.21
CA LEU A 154 -11.56 5.34 1.99
C LEU A 154 -12.26 5.98 3.20
N CYS A 155 -13.18 5.24 3.84
CA CYS A 155 -13.83 5.69 5.07
C CYS A 155 -12.83 5.89 6.22
N VAL A 156 -11.97 4.90 6.46
CA VAL A 156 -10.96 4.94 7.53
C VAL A 156 -9.95 6.08 7.32
N LEU A 157 -9.53 6.29 6.07
CA LEU A 157 -8.66 7.41 5.71
C LEU A 157 -9.36 8.77 5.76
N GLY A 158 -10.70 8.79 5.81
CA GLY A 158 -11.50 10.02 5.81
C GLY A 158 -11.55 10.70 4.45
N VAL A 159 -11.41 9.92 3.38
CA VAL A 159 -11.43 10.38 1.97
C VAL A 159 -12.58 9.76 1.20
N TYR A 160 -13.73 9.57 1.86
CA TYR A 160 -14.93 8.98 1.24
C TYR A 160 -15.36 9.73 -0.04
N ASP A 161 -15.09 11.04 -0.11
CA ASP A 161 -15.34 11.84 -1.32
C ASP A 161 -14.55 11.37 -2.55
N TYR A 162 -13.56 10.50 -2.40
CA TYR A 162 -12.84 9.90 -3.52
C TYR A 162 -13.60 8.73 -4.16
N PHE A 163 -14.65 8.22 -3.50
CA PHE A 163 -15.47 7.12 -4.02
C PHE A 163 -16.33 7.58 -5.20
N LYS A 164 -16.14 6.97 -6.38
CA LYS A 164 -16.79 7.36 -7.65
C LYS A 164 -17.37 6.21 -8.47
N ALA A 165 -17.03 4.97 -8.16
CA ALA A 165 -17.59 3.81 -8.82
C ALA A 165 -17.60 2.60 -7.87
N THR A 166 -18.53 1.67 -8.04
CA THR A 166 -18.54 0.43 -7.25
C THR A 166 -19.07 -0.74 -8.05
N ASP A 167 -18.78 -1.97 -7.64
CA ASP A 167 -19.41 -3.12 -8.26
C ASP A 167 -20.89 -3.24 -7.84
N ALA A 168 -21.69 -3.92 -8.66
CA ALA A 168 -23.13 -4.05 -8.44
C ALA A 168 -23.48 -4.77 -7.12
N THR A 169 -22.61 -5.63 -6.59
CA THR A 169 -22.85 -6.36 -5.33
C THR A 169 -22.89 -5.39 -4.15
N MET A 170 -21.96 -4.43 -4.12
CA MET A 170 -21.93 -3.39 -3.09
C MET A 170 -23.20 -2.53 -3.13
N ALA A 171 -23.55 -2.02 -4.31
CA ALA A 171 -24.74 -1.19 -4.47
C ALA A 171 -26.05 -1.92 -4.15
N ASN A 172 -26.10 -3.25 -4.35
CA ASN A 172 -27.29 -4.05 -4.03
C ASN A 172 -27.38 -4.43 -2.54
N ASN A 173 -26.25 -4.58 -1.85
CA ASN A 173 -26.22 -5.06 -0.47
C ASN A 173 -26.24 -3.93 0.57
N TYR A 174 -25.91 -2.70 0.18
CA TYR A 174 -25.81 -1.56 1.08
C TYR A 174 -26.57 -0.36 0.53
N GLY A 175 -27.33 0.32 1.40
CA GLY A 175 -28.06 1.54 1.06
C GLY A 175 -27.32 2.81 1.45
N ASP A 176 -27.93 3.95 1.11
CA ASP A 176 -27.42 5.30 1.37
C ASP A 176 -27.27 5.59 2.88
N GLU A 177 -27.94 4.83 3.76
CA GLU A 177 -27.77 4.91 5.21
C GLU A 177 -26.41 4.39 5.71
N THR A 178 -25.79 3.48 4.95
CA THR A 178 -24.47 2.93 5.26
C THR A 178 -23.38 3.66 4.48
N TYR A 179 -23.60 3.85 3.18
CA TYR A 179 -22.68 4.52 2.27
C TYR A 179 -23.42 5.64 1.52
N PRO A 180 -23.38 6.89 2.01
CA PRO A 180 -24.15 7.98 1.45
C PRO A 180 -23.92 8.20 -0.05
N GLY A 181 -24.98 8.07 -0.85
CA GLY A 181 -24.95 8.29 -2.30
C GLY A 181 -24.58 7.06 -3.12
N ILE A 182 -24.39 5.89 -2.49
CA ILE A 182 -24.07 4.62 -3.18
C ILE A 182 -25.12 4.27 -4.24
N SER A 183 -26.39 4.61 -4.02
CA SER A 183 -27.48 4.37 -4.98
C SER A 183 -27.31 5.11 -6.32
N SER A 184 -26.50 6.18 -6.33
CA SER A 184 -26.26 7.04 -7.49
C SER A 184 -24.86 6.84 -8.11
N ILE A 185 -24.02 6.00 -7.50
CA ILE A 185 -22.66 5.75 -7.97
C ILE A 185 -22.67 4.82 -9.19
N PRO A 186 -21.94 5.16 -10.28
CA PRO A 186 -21.79 4.28 -11.44
C PRO A 186 -21.29 2.88 -11.08
N SER A 187 -21.86 1.86 -11.74
CA SER A 187 -21.42 0.48 -11.57
C SER A 187 -20.18 0.18 -12.43
N MET A 188 -19.21 -0.52 -11.84
CA MET A 188 -18.05 -1.11 -12.53
C MET A 188 -18.37 -2.48 -13.15
N GLY A 189 -19.58 -3.02 -12.95
CA GLY A 189 -19.95 -4.39 -13.32
C GLY A 189 -20.19 -5.27 -12.10
N GLN A 190 -20.19 -6.59 -12.30
CA GLN A 190 -20.38 -7.56 -11.21
C GLN A 190 -19.03 -7.87 -10.56
N ARG A 191 -19.00 -8.02 -9.22
CA ARG A 191 -17.76 -8.28 -8.45
C ARG A 191 -16.85 -9.35 -9.05
N ASN A 192 -17.41 -10.52 -9.35
CA ASN A 192 -16.66 -11.69 -9.86
C ASN A 192 -16.47 -11.69 -11.38
N ALA A 193 -16.85 -10.61 -12.06
CA ALA A 193 -16.82 -10.47 -13.51
C ALA A 193 -16.61 -9.00 -13.91
N LEU A 194 -15.69 -8.31 -13.23
CA LEU A 194 -15.23 -7.01 -13.67
C LEU A 194 -14.52 -7.16 -15.03
N ASP A 195 -14.83 -6.26 -15.95
CA ASP A 195 -14.35 -6.30 -17.33
C ASP A 195 -13.37 -5.15 -17.58
N LEU A 196 -12.16 -5.49 -18.04
CA LEU A 196 -11.08 -4.52 -18.24
C LEU A 196 -11.46 -3.44 -19.26
N GLN A 197 -12.16 -3.82 -20.34
CA GLN A 197 -12.58 -2.88 -21.37
C GLN A 197 -13.57 -1.85 -20.81
N SER A 198 -14.52 -2.29 -19.98
CA SER A 198 -15.48 -1.43 -19.31
C SER A 198 -14.80 -0.48 -18.33
N LEU A 199 -13.84 -0.96 -17.53
CA LEU A 199 -13.06 -0.13 -16.60
C LEU A 199 -12.22 0.92 -17.35
N GLU A 200 -11.54 0.52 -18.42
CA GLU A 200 -10.77 1.44 -19.27
C GLU A 200 -11.68 2.49 -19.94
N GLN A 201 -12.90 2.11 -20.35
CA GLN A 201 -13.87 3.07 -20.86
C GLN A 201 -14.32 4.05 -19.78
N MET A 202 -14.53 3.60 -18.53
CA MET A 202 -14.83 4.51 -17.41
C MET A 202 -13.68 5.49 -17.13
N TYR A 203 -12.43 5.04 -17.28
CA TYR A 203 -11.26 5.93 -17.24
C TYR A 203 -11.30 6.97 -18.36
N LYS A 204 -11.53 6.55 -19.61
CA LYS A 204 -11.63 7.44 -20.79
C LYS A 204 -12.77 8.46 -20.66
N ASP A 205 -13.88 8.06 -20.03
CA ASP A 205 -15.01 8.93 -19.71
C ASP A 205 -14.71 9.89 -18.54
N GLY A 206 -13.56 9.75 -17.88
CA GLY A 206 -13.15 10.55 -16.72
C GLY A 206 -13.93 10.24 -15.44
N LYS A 207 -14.54 9.05 -15.34
CA LYS A 207 -15.34 8.62 -14.18
C LYS A 207 -14.50 8.03 -13.05
N LEU A 208 -13.40 7.38 -13.39
CA LEU A 208 -12.43 6.81 -12.44
C LEU A 208 -11.00 6.94 -12.96
N ASP A 209 -10.03 6.87 -12.06
CA ASP A 209 -8.58 6.83 -12.35
C ASP A 209 -7.84 5.72 -11.57
N THR A 210 -8.53 5.15 -10.58
CA THR A 210 -8.01 4.13 -9.69
C THR A 210 -9.11 3.13 -9.40
N VAL A 211 -8.78 1.84 -9.38
CA VAL A 211 -9.67 0.76 -8.94
C VAL A 211 -9.02 0.05 -7.76
N ILE A 212 -9.70 0.01 -6.62
CA ILE A 212 -9.30 -0.78 -5.46
C ILE A 212 -10.04 -2.11 -5.50
N MET A 213 -9.28 -3.20 -5.42
CA MET A 213 -9.74 -4.57 -5.57
C MET A 213 -9.36 -5.40 -4.36
N TRP A 214 -10.21 -6.37 -4.03
CA TRP A 214 -9.92 -7.33 -2.97
C TRP A 214 -9.01 -8.44 -3.51
N SER A 215 -7.90 -8.70 -2.82
CA SER A 215 -6.96 -9.76 -3.18
C SER A 215 -7.53 -11.18 -3.04
N GLY A 216 -8.62 -11.40 -2.31
CA GLY A 216 -9.30 -12.71 -2.26
C GLY A 216 -10.32 -12.93 -3.39
N GLY A 217 -10.52 -11.96 -4.27
CA GLY A 217 -11.44 -12.05 -5.41
C GLY A 217 -10.92 -12.99 -6.51
N THR A 218 -11.79 -13.85 -7.04
CA THR A 218 -11.43 -14.83 -8.09
C THR A 218 -10.97 -14.20 -9.40
N SER A 219 -11.29 -12.93 -9.66
CA SER A 219 -10.99 -12.20 -10.89
C SER A 219 -9.77 -11.28 -10.80
N THR A 220 -9.28 -10.95 -9.60
CA THR A 220 -8.37 -9.80 -9.42
C THR A 220 -6.98 -10.01 -10.03
N MET A 221 -6.39 -11.21 -9.89
CA MET A 221 -5.06 -11.50 -10.47
C MET A 221 -5.09 -11.49 -12.01
N TYR A 222 -6.13 -12.09 -12.60
CA TYR A 222 -6.29 -12.12 -14.05
C TYR A 222 -6.49 -10.70 -14.62
N LEU A 223 -7.27 -9.87 -13.93
CA LEU A 223 -7.55 -8.51 -14.38
C LEU A 223 -6.28 -7.64 -14.35
N TRP A 224 -5.45 -7.76 -13.31
CA TRP A 224 -4.16 -7.06 -13.25
C TRP A 224 -3.21 -7.52 -14.35
N ASP A 225 -3.04 -8.83 -14.52
CA ASP A 225 -2.17 -9.38 -15.57
C ASP A 225 -2.60 -8.92 -16.96
N ASP A 226 -3.91 -8.89 -17.22
CA ASP A 226 -4.46 -8.42 -18.49
C ASP A 226 -4.33 -6.91 -18.65
N ALA A 227 -4.46 -6.13 -17.57
CA ALA A 227 -4.20 -4.69 -17.57
C ALA A 227 -2.74 -4.37 -17.88
N VAL A 228 -1.78 -5.13 -17.34
CA VAL A 228 -0.36 -4.98 -17.66
C VAL A 228 -0.08 -5.37 -19.12
N LYS A 229 -0.57 -6.53 -19.58
CA LYS A 229 -0.34 -7.00 -20.97
C LYS A 229 -0.92 -6.06 -22.02
N SER A 230 -2.05 -5.43 -21.73
CA SER A 230 -2.74 -4.51 -22.65
C SER A 230 -2.22 -3.07 -22.58
N GLY A 231 -1.43 -2.72 -21.56
CA GLY A 231 -0.97 -1.35 -21.30
C GLY A 231 -2.01 -0.47 -20.58
N VAL A 232 -3.14 -1.04 -20.13
CA VAL A 232 -4.14 -0.32 -19.34
C VAL A 232 -3.60 0.11 -17.97
N ALA A 233 -2.76 -0.74 -17.36
CA ALA A 233 -2.12 -0.44 -16.09
C ALA A 233 -1.21 0.82 -16.10
N ASP A 234 -0.74 1.25 -17.28
CA ASP A 234 0.11 2.44 -17.43
C ASP A 234 -0.66 3.77 -17.29
N HIS A 235 -1.99 3.73 -17.22
CA HIS A 235 -2.82 4.93 -17.10
C HIS A 235 -4.01 4.80 -16.15
N LEU A 236 -4.49 3.58 -15.89
CA LEU A 236 -5.47 3.25 -14.87
C LEU A 236 -4.79 2.45 -13.76
N SER A 237 -4.81 2.96 -12.53
CA SER A 237 -4.19 2.29 -11.38
C SER A 237 -5.09 1.18 -10.82
N PHE A 238 -4.52 0.00 -10.59
CA PHE A 238 -5.20 -1.12 -9.93
C PHE A 238 -4.51 -1.40 -8.60
N VAL A 239 -5.24 -1.18 -7.50
CA VAL A 239 -4.76 -1.31 -6.13
C VAL A 239 -5.34 -2.58 -5.52
N MET A 240 -4.51 -3.59 -5.36
CA MET A 240 -4.91 -4.92 -4.87
C MET A 240 -4.52 -5.11 -3.41
N LEU A 241 -5.51 -5.10 -2.54
CA LEU A 241 -5.34 -5.12 -1.08
C LEU A 241 -6.23 -6.18 -0.45
N THR A 242 -5.83 -6.72 0.70
CA THR A 242 -6.74 -7.53 1.50
C THR A 242 -7.62 -6.63 2.36
N CYS A 243 -8.94 -6.86 2.32
CA CYS A 243 -9.92 -6.23 3.20
C CYS A 243 -10.41 -7.21 4.28
N GLN A 244 -9.68 -8.32 4.47
CA GLN A 244 -9.90 -9.30 5.54
C GLN A 244 -8.55 -9.75 6.13
N GLY A 245 -8.56 -10.18 7.39
CA GLY A 245 -7.36 -10.59 8.12
C GLY A 245 -6.43 -9.42 8.47
N LYS A 246 -5.31 -9.74 9.14
CA LYS A 246 -4.38 -8.84 9.83
C LYS A 246 -3.68 -7.89 8.90
N ASP A 247 -3.53 -8.32 7.66
CA ASP A 247 -2.84 -7.55 6.65
C ASP A 247 -3.75 -6.44 6.08
N CYS A 248 -5.00 -6.30 6.56
CA CYS A 248 -5.84 -5.11 6.32
C CYS A 248 -5.13 -3.82 6.72
N VAL A 249 -4.33 -3.88 7.80
CA VAL A 249 -3.64 -2.71 8.34
C VAL A 249 -2.59 -2.22 7.36
N ASN A 250 -1.80 -3.16 6.83
CA ASN A 250 -0.85 -2.92 5.75
C ASN A 250 -1.57 -2.34 4.54
N GLY A 251 -2.74 -2.88 4.18
CA GLY A 251 -3.52 -2.41 3.03
C GLY A 251 -3.94 -0.95 3.13
N VAL A 252 -4.47 -0.52 4.27
CA VAL A 252 -4.88 0.89 4.47
C VAL A 252 -3.67 1.81 4.47
N LEU A 253 -2.56 1.42 5.12
CA LEU A 253 -1.33 2.21 5.15
C LEU A 253 -0.71 2.35 3.76
N MET A 254 -0.64 1.26 2.99
CA MET A 254 -0.17 1.30 1.60
C MET A 254 -1.05 2.21 0.73
N LEU A 255 -2.38 2.11 0.86
CA LEU A 255 -3.30 2.98 0.11
C LEU A 255 -3.09 4.46 0.46
N ALA A 256 -2.91 4.79 1.75
CA ALA A 256 -2.62 6.14 2.21
C ALA A 256 -1.34 6.69 1.56
N ALA A 257 -0.27 5.89 1.56
CA ALA A 257 0.99 6.25 0.94
C ALA A 257 0.86 6.43 -0.58
N MET A 258 0.07 5.58 -1.27
CA MET A 258 -0.14 5.66 -2.73
C MET A 258 -0.82 6.97 -3.18
N PHE A 259 -1.66 7.58 -2.34
CA PHE A 259 -2.23 8.91 -2.62
C PHE A 259 -1.18 10.03 -2.60
N GLY A 260 0.02 9.78 -2.06
CA GLY A 260 1.08 10.77 -1.93
C GLY A 260 0.77 11.86 -0.92
N ASP A 261 -0.14 11.62 0.02
CA ASP A 261 -0.42 12.51 1.14
C ASP A 261 -0.04 11.84 2.46
N GLN A 262 1.17 12.16 2.95
CA GLN A 262 1.70 11.63 4.20
C GLN A 262 0.76 11.88 5.40
N SER A 263 -0.05 12.94 5.36
CA SER A 263 -0.98 13.22 6.46
C SER A 263 -2.05 12.12 6.61
N LEU A 264 -2.38 11.40 5.54
CA LEU A 264 -3.29 10.25 5.57
C LEU A 264 -2.64 9.08 6.33
N SER A 265 -1.38 8.76 6.01
CA SER A 265 -0.60 7.72 6.69
C SER A 265 -0.42 8.03 8.17
N ASP A 266 0.01 9.25 8.50
CA ASP A 266 0.24 9.68 9.88
C ASP A 266 -1.04 9.59 10.73
N LYS A 267 -2.16 10.05 10.17
CA LYS A 267 -3.48 9.97 10.83
C LYS A 267 -3.89 8.53 11.05
N TYR A 268 -3.71 7.67 10.05
CA TYR A 268 -4.08 6.26 10.13
C TYR A 268 -3.25 5.51 11.16
N VAL A 269 -1.92 5.61 11.10
CA VAL A 269 -1.00 4.94 12.05
C VAL A 269 -1.31 5.37 13.47
N LYS A 270 -1.46 6.69 13.71
CA LYS A 270 -1.81 7.21 15.04
C LYS A 270 -3.14 6.66 15.55
N TRP A 271 -4.17 6.60 14.70
CA TRP A 271 -5.47 6.05 15.07
C TRP A 271 -5.38 4.56 15.39
N TYR A 272 -4.75 3.78 14.52
CA TYR A 272 -4.60 2.33 14.67
C TYR A 272 -3.82 1.97 15.93
N ASP A 273 -2.64 2.56 16.13
CA ASP A 273 -1.78 2.27 17.28
C ASP A 273 -2.45 2.69 18.59
N SER A 274 -3.18 3.81 18.60
CA SER A 274 -3.97 4.22 19.77
C SER A 274 -5.11 3.25 20.06
N GLY A 275 -5.80 2.75 19.03
CA GLY A 275 -6.86 1.75 19.16
C GLY A 275 -6.34 0.43 19.71
N MET A 276 -5.26 -0.09 19.13
CA MET A 276 -4.62 -1.34 19.56
C MET A 276 -4.09 -1.26 20.98
N LYS A 277 -3.50 -0.13 21.39
CA LYS A 277 -3.09 0.07 22.78
C LYS A 277 -4.27 -0.03 23.74
N LYS A 278 -5.39 0.67 23.45
CA LYS A 278 -6.61 0.60 24.27
C LYS A 278 -7.18 -0.81 24.33
N LEU A 279 -7.18 -1.53 23.21
CA LEU A 279 -7.64 -2.92 23.17
C LEU A 279 -6.76 -3.82 24.03
N ASN A 280 -5.44 -3.70 23.95
CA ASN A 280 -4.51 -4.46 24.79
C ASN A 280 -4.69 -4.16 26.28
N ASP A 281 -5.01 -2.91 26.64
CA ASP A 281 -5.28 -2.50 28.02
C ASP A 281 -6.62 -3.07 28.57
N ILE A 282 -7.54 -3.48 27.69
CA ILE A 282 -8.90 -3.97 28.04
C ILE A 282 -9.05 -5.48 27.78
N SER A 283 -8.20 -6.08 26.94
CA SER A 283 -8.29 -7.48 26.57
C SER A 283 -7.90 -8.39 27.73
N PHE A 284 -8.91 -9.04 28.33
CA PHE A 284 -8.72 -10.16 29.23
C PHE A 284 -8.90 -11.45 28.42
N TYR A 285 -7.82 -12.22 28.27
CA TYR A 285 -7.93 -13.59 27.76
C TYR A 285 -8.68 -14.43 28.80
N TYR A 286 -9.87 -14.94 28.45
CA TYR A 286 -10.60 -15.88 29.28
C TYR A 286 -10.53 -17.27 28.65
N TYR A 287 -9.91 -18.20 29.39
CA TYR A 287 -9.99 -19.63 29.11
C TYR A 287 -11.04 -20.21 30.04
N ASP A 288 -11.90 -21.11 29.53
CA ASP A 288 -12.78 -21.85 30.43
C ASP A 288 -12.00 -22.81 31.32
N GLU A 289 -12.72 -23.46 32.24
CA GLU A 289 -12.18 -24.46 33.16
C GLU A 289 -11.54 -25.68 32.48
N ASN A 290 -11.75 -25.86 31.17
CA ASN A 290 -11.17 -26.92 30.35
C ASN A 290 -9.99 -26.44 29.49
N GLY A 291 -9.59 -25.18 29.62
CA GLY A 291 -8.52 -24.57 28.82
C GLY A 291 -8.91 -24.24 27.39
N ALA A 292 -10.21 -24.28 27.05
CA ALA A 292 -10.69 -23.84 25.75
C ALA A 292 -10.82 -22.31 25.74
N PHE A 293 -10.47 -21.69 24.61
CA PHE A 293 -10.67 -20.27 24.40
C PHE A 293 -12.18 -19.98 24.37
N VAL A 294 -12.65 -19.11 25.27
CA VAL A 294 -14.05 -18.68 25.28
C VAL A 294 -14.15 -17.37 24.52
N GLU A 295 -14.65 -17.42 23.30
CA GLU A 295 -15.10 -16.22 22.59
C GLU A 295 -16.24 -15.59 23.39
N THR A 296 -16.01 -14.40 23.97
CA THR A 296 -17.04 -13.77 24.79
C THR A 296 -18.18 -13.27 23.90
N LYS A 297 -19.43 -13.64 24.25
CA LYS A 297 -20.66 -13.03 23.69
C LYS A 297 -20.86 -11.55 24.08
N ALA A 298 -19.84 -10.93 24.66
CA ALA A 298 -19.75 -9.51 24.94
C ALA A 298 -18.56 -8.90 24.17
N SER A 299 -18.46 -9.16 22.87
CA SER A 299 -17.63 -8.33 21.97
C SER A 299 -18.56 -7.38 21.23
N PRO A 300 -18.77 -6.14 21.69
CA PRO A 300 -19.40 -5.15 20.84
C PRO A 300 -18.33 -4.71 19.82
N TYR A 301 -18.43 -5.24 18.61
CA TYR A 301 -17.91 -4.66 17.35
C TYR A 301 -16.47 -4.94 16.89
N PHE A 302 -15.70 -5.83 17.53
CA PHE A 302 -14.38 -6.21 17.00
C PHE A 302 -14.15 -7.72 17.16
N ALA A 303 -14.63 -8.49 16.19
CA ALA A 303 -14.10 -9.83 15.97
C ALA A 303 -12.86 -9.69 15.10
N LEU A 304 -11.68 -9.74 15.73
CA LEU A 304 -10.41 -9.97 15.05
C LEU A 304 -10.40 -11.45 14.63
N ASP A 305 -11.04 -11.79 13.51
CA ASP A 305 -10.65 -13.02 12.82
C ASP A 305 -9.37 -12.70 12.05
N ASN A 306 -8.27 -13.16 12.62
CA ASN A 306 -6.93 -12.97 12.09
C ASN A 306 -6.56 -11.52 11.78
N GLY A 307 -7.26 -10.50 12.26
CA GLY A 307 -6.98 -9.07 12.05
C GLY A 307 -7.87 -8.33 11.03
N ALA A 308 -8.96 -8.95 10.58
CA ALA A 308 -10.02 -8.26 9.84
C ALA A 308 -10.77 -7.27 10.76
N LEU A 309 -11.02 -6.04 10.29
CA LEU A 309 -12.00 -5.15 10.91
C LEU A 309 -13.39 -5.44 10.32
N TYR A 310 -14.26 -6.09 11.09
CA TYR A 310 -15.69 -6.17 10.78
C TYR A 310 -16.45 -5.23 11.72
N SER A 311 -16.71 -3.97 11.30
CA SER A 311 -17.67 -3.13 12.04
C SER A 311 -19.06 -3.25 11.43
N ALA A 312 -20.02 -3.71 12.23
CA ALA A 312 -21.43 -3.81 11.85
C ALA A 312 -22.20 -2.46 11.91
N ASP A 313 -21.55 -1.34 12.26
CA ASP A 313 -22.19 -0.02 12.29
C ASP A 313 -21.21 1.13 12.04
N PHE A 314 -21.33 1.73 10.85
CA PHE A 314 -20.58 2.91 10.41
C PHE A 314 -20.76 4.12 11.33
N LYS A 315 -21.94 4.29 11.96
CA LYS A 315 -22.20 5.45 12.84
C LYS A 315 -21.39 5.39 14.12
N THR A 316 -21.21 4.20 14.68
CA THR A 316 -20.41 4.02 15.90
C THR A 316 -18.92 4.24 15.62
N LEU A 317 -18.42 3.77 14.46
CA LEU A 317 -17.05 4.04 14.03
C LEU A 317 -16.82 5.55 13.78
N TYR A 318 -17.71 6.20 13.02
CA TYR A 318 -17.63 7.62 12.69
C TYR A 318 -17.71 8.53 13.92
N ALA A 319 -18.60 8.24 14.87
CA ALA A 319 -18.71 8.99 16.13
C ALA A 319 -17.44 8.88 16.99
N TYR A 320 -16.73 7.74 16.92
CA TYR A 320 -15.45 7.56 17.60
C TYR A 320 -14.27 8.21 16.86
N MET A 321 -14.39 8.37 15.53
CA MET A 321 -13.38 9.02 14.68
C MET A 321 -13.43 10.55 14.71
N CYS A 322 -14.60 11.13 15.02
CA CYS A 322 -14.82 12.58 15.06
C CYS A 322 -14.77 13.20 16.46
N ALA A 323 -14.54 12.40 17.50
CA ALA A 323 -14.35 12.84 18.89
C ALA A 323 -12.87 12.79 19.29
#